data_AF-A0A4Q2XLA0-F1
#
_entry.id   AF-A0A4Q2XLA0-F1
#
_cell.length_a   1.000
_cell.length_b   1.000
_cell.length_c   1.000
_cell.angle_alpha   90.00
_cell.angle_beta   90.00
_cell.angle_gamma   90.00
#
_symmetry.space_group_name_H-M   'P 1'
#
loop_
_entity.id
_entity.type
_entity.pdbx_description
1 polymer ?
#
loop_
_entity_poly.entity_id
_entity_poly.type
_entity_poly.pdbx_seq_one_letter_code
_entity_poly.pdbx_strand_id
1 'polypeptide(L)'
;MNARLLPITAILRWTALLVPLAAAVGSASAFFLWTLDAVTRVRFSHPGLLFLLPIGGLFVGAIYQLYGRNAAGGNNLLIDEIHQPAAGIPRRMAPLILLGTLVTHLFGGSAGREGTAVQMGGSIAAAFARMLRLDAPSMRI
;
A
#
# COMPACT_ATOMS: atom_id res chain seq x y z
N MET A 1 -40.10 -7.70 -3.32
CA MET A 1 -39.26 -6.85 -2.44
C MET A 1 -39.48 -5.39 -2.84
N ASN A 2 -39.82 -4.51 -1.89
CA ASN A 2 -40.12 -3.10 -2.17
C ASN A 2 -38.88 -2.36 -2.72
N ALA A 3 -38.99 -1.76 -3.91
CA ALA A 3 -37.92 -1.06 -4.60
C ALA A 3 -37.28 0.09 -3.78
N ARG A 4 -37.99 0.61 -2.76
CA ARG A 4 -37.50 1.66 -1.86
C ARG A 4 -36.47 1.18 -0.80
N LEU A 5 -36.37 -0.12 -0.54
CA LEU A 5 -35.45 -0.69 0.47
C LEU A 5 -34.10 -1.14 -0.12
N LEU A 6 -34.01 -1.26 -1.45
CA LEU A 6 -32.78 -1.59 -2.18
C LEU A 6 -31.62 -0.61 -1.91
N PRO A 7 -31.81 0.73 -1.91
CA PRO A 7 -30.71 1.65 -1.64
C PRO A 7 -30.21 1.57 -0.18
N ILE A 8 -31.11 1.41 0.79
CA ILE A 8 -30.72 1.34 2.22
C ILE A 8 -29.92 0.07 2.51
N THR A 9 -30.36 -1.07 1.96
CA THR A 9 -29.64 -2.35 2.13
C THR A 9 -28.28 -2.34 1.45
N ALA A 10 -28.14 -1.67 0.29
CA ALA A 10 -26.85 -1.47 -0.36
C ALA A 10 -25.90 -0.61 0.49
N ILE A 11 -26.39 0.53 1.02
CA ILE A 11 -25.59 1.42 1.88
C ILE A 11 -25.10 0.65 3.11
N LEU A 12 -25.99 -0.03 3.84
CA LEU A 12 -25.62 -0.78 5.03
C LEU A 12 -24.59 -1.88 4.73
N ARG A 13 -24.76 -2.61 3.63
CA ARG A 13 -23.82 -3.63 3.17
C ARG A 13 -22.43 -3.01 2.91
N TRP A 14 -22.37 -1.93 2.13
CA TRP A 14 -21.10 -1.29 1.79
C TRP A 14 -20.43 -0.64 3.00
N THR A 15 -21.20 0.01 3.88
CA THR A 15 -20.66 0.54 5.14
C THR A 15 -20.05 -0.57 6.00
N ALA A 16 -20.75 -1.71 6.14
CA ALA A 16 -20.23 -2.85 6.91
C ALA A 16 -18.93 -3.44 6.33
N LEU A 17 -18.72 -3.32 5.01
CA LEU A 17 -17.49 -3.75 4.34
C LEU A 17 -16.37 -2.70 4.39
N LEU A 18 -16.72 -1.43 4.21
CA LEU A 18 -15.74 -0.35 4.10
C LEU A 18 -15.20 0.10 5.45
N VAL A 19 -15.98 0.03 6.53
CA VAL A 19 -15.50 0.38 7.89
C VAL A 19 -14.28 -0.45 8.32
N PRO A 20 -14.30 -1.80 8.30
CA PRO A 20 -13.13 -2.60 8.67
C PRO A 20 -11.96 -2.40 7.69
N LEU A 21 -12.25 -2.20 6.40
CA LEU A 21 -11.21 -1.89 5.42
C LEU A 21 -10.53 -0.55 5.71
N ALA A 22 -11.30 0.50 5.97
CA ALA A 22 -10.80 1.83 6.29
C ALA A 22 -10.00 1.82 7.60
N ALA A 23 -10.46 1.07 8.61
CA ALA A 23 -9.72 0.89 9.86
C ALA A 23 -8.36 0.19 9.61
N ALA A 24 -8.33 -0.85 8.77
CA ALA A 24 -7.10 -1.56 8.43
C ALA A 24 -6.11 -0.67 7.65
N VAL A 25 -6.59 0.02 6.60
CA VAL A 25 -5.78 0.93 5.79
C VAL A 25 -5.29 2.13 6.61
N GLY A 26 -6.17 2.73 7.43
CA GLY A 26 -5.81 3.82 8.33
C GLY A 26 -4.75 3.42 9.35
N SER A 27 -4.89 2.24 9.95
CA SER A 27 -3.88 1.71 10.90
C SER A 27 -2.55 1.44 10.21
N ALA A 28 -2.56 0.87 9.01
CA ALA A 28 -1.33 0.64 8.23
C ALA A 28 -0.64 1.96 7.84
N SER A 29 -1.41 2.97 7.44
CA SER A 29 -0.90 4.32 7.14
C SER A 29 -0.34 5.01 8.39
N ALA A 30 -1.01 4.90 9.53
CA ALA A 30 -0.52 5.43 10.80
C ALA A 30 0.79 4.75 11.22
N PHE A 31 0.86 3.42 11.12
CA PHE A 31 2.08 2.66 11.38
C PHE A 31 3.22 3.07 10.45
N PHE A 32 2.96 3.22 9.15
CA PHE A 32 3.94 3.70 8.18
C PHE A 32 4.46 5.10 8.53
N LEU A 33 3.58 6.07 8.80
CA LEU A 33 4.02 7.43 9.13
C LEU A 33 4.80 7.46 10.45
N TRP A 34 4.36 6.70 11.45
CA TRP A 34 5.06 6.59 12.73
C TRP A 34 6.47 5.98 12.56
N THR A 35 6.60 4.89 11.80
CA THR A 35 7.91 4.28 11.51
C THR A 35 8.78 5.16 10.62
N LEU A 36 8.20 5.87 9.65
CA LEU A 36 8.89 6.79 8.75
C LEU A 36 9.51 7.95 9.54
N ASP A 37 8.74 8.53 10.46
CA ASP A 37 9.20 9.57 11.38
C ASP A 37 10.31 9.05 12.32
N ALA A 38 10.17 7.82 12.82
CA ALA A 38 11.20 7.18 13.62
C ALA A 38 12.53 7.01 12.85
N VAL A 39 12.52 6.46 11.63
CA VAL A 39 13.76 6.31 10.83
C VAL A 39 14.33 7.66 10.40
N THR A 40 13.48 8.66 10.19
CA THR A 40 13.92 10.03 9.87
C THR A 40 14.67 10.65 11.06
N ARG A 41 14.19 10.48 12.29
CA ARG A 41 14.93 10.89 13.49
C ARG A 41 16.27 10.17 13.63
N VAL A 42 16.30 8.86 13.35
CA VAL A 42 17.56 8.09 13.35
C VAL A 42 18.54 8.64 12.30
N ARG A 43 18.07 8.93 11.09
CA ARG A 43 18.88 9.53 10.03
C ARG A 43 19.48 10.88 10.44
N PHE A 44 18.73 11.75 11.11
CA PHE A 44 19.23 13.06 11.56
C PHE A 44 20.16 12.98 12.77
N SER A 45 19.94 12.02 13.68
CA SER A 45 20.85 11.78 14.81
C SER A 45 22.17 11.09 14.41
N HIS A 46 22.19 10.39 13.27
CA HIS A 46 23.38 9.71 12.75
C HIS A 46 23.70 10.15 11.31
N PRO A 47 24.31 11.33 11.10
CA PRO A 47 24.59 11.86 9.77
C PRO A 47 25.41 10.94 8.86
N GLY A 48 26.28 10.11 9.44
CA GLY A 48 27.10 9.14 8.72
C GLY A 48 26.32 8.07 7.96
N LEU A 49 25.04 7.83 8.31
CA LEU A 49 24.17 6.91 7.56
C LEU A 49 24.02 7.30 6.09
N LEU A 50 24.19 8.59 5.75
CA LEU A 50 24.15 9.04 4.35
C LEU A 50 25.15 8.32 3.45
N PHE A 51 26.33 7.99 3.96
CA PHE A 51 27.36 7.31 3.18
C PHE A 51 26.98 5.86 2.84
N LEU A 52 26.01 5.29 3.54
CA LEU A 52 25.45 3.96 3.26
C LEU A 52 24.27 4.00 2.27
N LEU A 53 23.89 5.17 1.77
CA LEU A 53 22.81 5.32 0.78
C LEU A 53 22.99 4.43 -0.47
N PRO A 54 24.18 4.29 -1.09
CA PRO A 54 24.35 3.38 -2.23
C PRO A 54 24.06 1.93 -1.88
N ILE A 55 24.44 1.50 -0.66
CA ILE A 55 24.19 0.14 -0.16
C ILE A 55 22.69 -0.05 0.11
N GLY A 56 22.03 0.95 0.70
CA GLY A 56 20.58 0.95 0.89
C GLY A 56 19.82 0.86 -0.43
N GLY A 57 20.23 1.61 -1.44
CA GLY A 57 19.66 1.56 -2.78
C GLY A 57 19.85 0.19 -3.45
N LEU A 58 21.06 -0.38 -3.37
CA LEU A 58 21.34 -1.72 -3.87
C LEU A 58 20.48 -2.77 -3.17
N PHE A 59 20.33 -2.67 -1.85
CA PHE A 59 19.49 -3.58 -1.06
C PHE A 59 18.02 -3.52 -1.49
N VAL A 60 17.44 -2.32 -1.61
CA VAL A 60 16.05 -2.15 -2.08
C VAL A 60 15.90 -2.67 -3.50
N GLY A 61 16.83 -2.33 -4.41
CA GLY A 61 16.83 -2.81 -5.79
C GLY A 61 16.90 -4.33 -5.89
N ALA A 62 17.76 -4.98 -5.10
CA ALA A 62 17.88 -6.43 -5.04
C ALA A 62 16.59 -7.09 -4.53
N ILE A 63 15.98 -6.55 -3.48
CA ILE A 63 14.70 -7.06 -2.97
C ILE A 63 13.60 -6.94 -4.02
N TYR A 64 13.52 -5.81 -4.74
CA TYR A 64 12.53 -5.63 -5.80
C TYR A 64 12.79 -6.56 -6.99
N GLN A 65 14.04 -6.83 -7.36
CA GLN A 65 14.35 -7.82 -8.38
C GLN A 65 13.93 -9.23 -7.97
N LEU A 66 14.25 -9.65 -6.75
CA LEU A 66 14.01 -11.02 -6.28
C LEU A 66 12.53 -11.27 -5.95
N TYR A 67 11.85 -10.30 -5.34
CA TYR A 67 10.52 -10.49 -4.76
C TYR A 67 9.43 -9.61 -5.36
N GLY A 68 9.79 -8.53 -6.06
CA GLY A 68 8.85 -7.51 -6.55
C GLY A 68 7.84 -8.05 -7.54
N ARG A 69 8.28 -8.79 -8.57
CA ARG A 69 7.41 -9.24 -9.67
C ARG A 69 6.54 -8.06 -10.18
N ASN A 70 5.22 -8.27 -10.33
CA ASN A 70 4.29 -7.21 -10.74
C ASN A 70 4.18 -6.05 -9.73
N ALA A 71 4.56 -6.21 -8.45
CA ALA A 71 4.54 -5.11 -7.48
C ALA A 71 5.50 -3.96 -7.82
N ALA A 72 6.51 -4.22 -8.66
CA ALA A 72 7.41 -3.18 -9.18
C ALA A 72 6.68 -2.12 -10.04
N GLY A 73 5.49 -2.43 -10.58
CA GLY A 73 4.65 -1.47 -11.29
C GLY A 73 4.10 -0.34 -10.40
N GLY A 74 4.16 -0.47 -9.07
CA GLY A 74 3.84 0.59 -8.13
C GLY A 74 2.45 1.20 -8.35
N ASN A 75 2.36 2.53 -8.38
CA ASN A 75 1.11 3.25 -8.61
C ASN A 75 0.50 2.98 -9.98
N ASN A 76 1.31 2.74 -11.02
CA ASN A 76 0.80 2.48 -12.36
C ASN A 76 -0.01 1.18 -12.36
N LEU A 77 0.45 0.15 -11.64
CA LEU A 77 -0.33 -1.08 -11.48
C LEU A 77 -1.70 -0.83 -10.83
N LEU A 78 -1.78 0.07 -9.84
CA LEU A 78 -3.07 0.42 -9.23
C LEU A 78 -4.00 1.10 -10.24
N ILE A 79 -3.47 2.04 -11.02
CA ILE A 79 -4.23 2.74 -12.06
C ILE A 79 -4.69 1.77 -13.13
N ASP A 80 -3.81 0.87 -13.58
CA ASP A 80 -4.11 -0.13 -14.60
C ASP A 80 -5.21 -1.07 -14.12
N GLU A 81 -5.15 -1.57 -12.87
CA GLU A 81 -6.18 -2.46 -12.34
C GLU A 81 -7.55 -1.78 -12.12
N ILE A 82 -7.59 -0.47 -11.91
CA ILE A 82 -8.86 0.29 -11.87
C ILE A 82 -9.48 0.34 -13.27
N HIS A 83 -8.70 0.70 -14.29
CA HIS A 83 -9.19 0.88 -15.66
C HIS A 83 -9.44 -0.47 -16.36
N GLN A 84 -8.47 -1.38 -16.31
CA GLN A 84 -8.46 -2.68 -16.96
C GLN A 84 -7.99 -3.76 -15.97
N PRO A 85 -8.91 -4.31 -15.14
CA PRO A 85 -8.60 -5.38 -14.20
C PRO A 85 -7.95 -6.56 -14.90
N ALA A 86 -6.78 -6.98 -14.40
CA ALA A 86 -5.99 -8.04 -14.99
C ALA A 86 -5.58 -9.06 -13.92
N ALA A 87 -4.36 -8.95 -13.37
CA ALA A 87 -3.82 -9.91 -12.41
C ALA A 87 -4.11 -9.52 -10.95
N GLY A 88 -4.64 -8.32 -10.73
CA GLY A 88 -4.92 -7.74 -9.44
C GLY A 88 -3.67 -7.25 -8.70
N ILE A 89 -3.90 -6.55 -7.59
CA ILE A 89 -2.81 -6.03 -6.75
C ILE A 89 -2.24 -7.15 -5.85
N PRO A 90 -0.92 -7.41 -5.91
CA PRO A 90 -0.31 -8.49 -5.16
C PRO A 90 -0.13 -8.08 -3.68
N ARG A 91 -0.44 -8.98 -2.73
CA ARG A 91 -0.34 -8.69 -1.27
C ARG A 91 1.06 -8.29 -0.81
N ARG A 92 2.09 -8.72 -1.55
CA ARG A 92 3.50 -8.39 -1.30
C ARG A 92 3.83 -6.92 -1.54
N MET A 93 2.98 -6.18 -2.26
CA MET A 93 3.24 -4.76 -2.55
C MET A 93 3.34 -3.94 -1.27
N ALA A 94 2.40 -4.12 -0.32
CA ALA A 94 2.42 -3.41 0.96
C ALA A 94 3.73 -3.56 1.76
N PRO A 95 4.21 -4.78 2.07
CA PRO A 95 5.47 -4.92 2.83
C PRO A 95 6.70 -4.45 2.03
N LEU A 96 6.72 -4.63 0.70
CA LEU A 96 7.84 -4.19 -0.13
C LEU A 96 7.97 -2.67 -0.17
N ILE A 97 6.86 -1.94 -0.41
CA ILE A 97 6.90 -0.48 -0.50
C ILE A 97 7.18 0.16 0.87
N LEU A 98 6.63 -0.43 1.94
CA LEU A 98 6.93 0.00 3.31
C LEU A 98 8.44 -0.11 3.59
N LEU A 99 9.01 -1.30 3.38
CA LEU A 99 10.44 -1.54 3.64
C LEU A 99 11.34 -0.67 2.75
N GLY A 100 11.03 -0.60 1.45
CA GLY A 100 11.77 0.23 0.50
C GLY A 100 11.80 1.69 0.91
N THR A 101 10.65 2.27 1.28
CA THR A 101 10.55 3.67 1.68
C THR A 101 11.25 3.94 3.02
N LEU A 102 11.13 3.05 4.01
CA LEU A 102 11.83 3.19 5.29
C LEU A 102 13.34 3.14 5.13
N VAL A 103 13.86 2.19 4.35
CA VAL A 103 15.31 2.09 4.04
C VAL A 103 15.79 3.34 3.30
N THR A 104 15.00 3.81 2.34
CA THR A 104 15.35 5.01 1.57
C THR A 104 15.46 6.24 2.48
N HIS A 105 14.50 6.45 3.38
CA HIS A 105 14.56 7.58 4.33
C HIS A 105 15.64 7.41 5.40
N LEU A 106 15.87 6.18 5.89
CA LEU A 106 16.91 5.89 6.87
C LEU A 106 18.31 6.29 6.39
N PHE A 107 18.59 6.13 5.10
CA PHE A 107 19.87 6.52 4.49
C PHE A 107 19.84 7.91 3.84
N GLY A 108 18.73 8.64 3.93
CA GLY A 108 18.61 10.02 3.45
C GLY A 108 18.32 10.17 1.95
N GLY A 109 17.77 9.14 1.32
CA GLY A 109 17.20 9.24 -0.03
C GLY A 109 15.87 10.00 -0.02
N SER A 110 15.59 10.71 -1.13
CA SER A 110 14.33 11.41 -1.33
C SER A 110 13.29 10.46 -1.92
N ALA A 111 12.26 10.12 -1.14
CA ALA A 111 11.14 9.30 -1.59
C ALA A 111 9.81 9.86 -1.07
N GLY A 112 8.73 9.63 -1.82
CA GLY A 112 7.40 10.13 -1.47
C GLY A 112 6.66 9.26 -0.45
N ARG A 113 6.01 9.90 0.52
CA ARG A 113 5.09 9.23 1.47
C ARG A 113 3.71 8.90 0.87
N GLU A 114 3.21 9.74 -0.02
CA GLU A 114 1.86 9.61 -0.59
C GLU A 114 1.71 8.33 -1.43
N GLY A 115 2.65 8.10 -2.36
CA GLY A 115 2.65 6.88 -3.18
C GLY A 115 2.75 5.60 -2.35
N THR A 116 3.53 5.62 -1.26
CA THR A 116 3.66 4.49 -0.34
C THR A 116 2.32 4.19 0.36
N ALA A 117 1.66 5.21 0.89
CA ALA A 117 0.35 5.07 1.53
C ALA A 117 -0.71 4.52 0.54
N VAL A 118 -0.73 5.04 -0.69
CA VAL A 118 -1.64 4.59 -1.74
C VAL A 118 -1.40 3.13 -2.14
N GLN A 119 -0.14 2.72 -2.35
CA GLN A 119 0.20 1.33 -2.69
C GLN A 119 -0.13 0.34 -1.56
N MET A 120 0.17 0.70 -0.31
CA MET A 120 -0.23 -0.11 0.84
C MET A 120 -1.75 -0.23 0.93
N GLY A 121 -2.48 0.88 0.79
CA GLY A 121 -3.94 0.91 0.81
C GLY A 121 -4.55 0.02 -0.28
N GLY A 122 -4.09 0.15 -1.53
CA GLY A 122 -4.54 -0.67 -2.64
C GLY A 122 -4.23 -2.16 -2.45
N SER A 123 -3.04 -2.49 -1.93
CA SER A 123 -2.67 -3.88 -1.62
C SER A 123 -3.52 -4.50 -0.51
N ILE A 124 -3.83 -3.74 0.55
CA ILE A 124 -4.71 -4.17 1.65
C ILE A 124 -6.14 -4.33 1.15
N ALA A 125 -6.67 -3.37 0.38
CA ALA A 125 -7.99 -3.43 -0.23
C ALA A 125 -8.15 -4.66 -1.13
N ALA A 126 -7.17 -4.94 -2.00
CA ALA A 126 -7.18 -6.12 -2.85
C ALA A 126 -7.03 -7.43 -2.08
N ALA A 127 -6.36 -7.44 -0.93
CA ALA A 127 -6.32 -8.60 -0.05
C ALA A 127 -7.68 -8.84 0.62
N PHE A 128 -8.30 -7.76 1.12
CA PHE A 128 -9.60 -7.76 1.77
C PHE A 128 -10.72 -8.20 0.82
N ALA A 129 -10.76 -7.66 -0.39
CA ALA A 129 -11.72 -8.05 -1.42
C ALA A 129 -11.63 -9.54 -1.78
N ARG A 130 -10.42 -10.08 -1.92
CA ARG A 130 -10.20 -11.52 -2.15
C ARG A 130 -10.63 -12.38 -0.98
N MET A 131 -10.38 -11.94 0.26
CA MET A 131 -10.80 -12.65 1.46
C MET A 131 -12.33 -12.76 1.54
N LEU A 132 -13.03 -11.71 1.12
CA LEU A 132 -14.49 -11.66 1.07
C LEU A 132 -15.11 -12.20 -0.22
N ARG A 133 -14.29 -12.65 -1.17
CA ARG A 133 -14.72 -13.17 -2.49
C ARG A 133 -15.64 -12.19 -3.24
N LEU A 134 -15.32 -10.90 -3.21
CA LEU A 134 -16.06 -9.88 -3.95
C LEU A 134 -15.93 -10.13 -5.46
N ASP A 135 -17.02 -9.91 -6.19
CA ASP A 135 -17.09 -9.98 -7.64
C ASP A 135 -16.36 -8.82 -8.32
N ALA A 136 -15.99 -8.97 -9.59
CA ALA A 136 -15.19 -7.97 -10.31
C ALA A 136 -15.83 -6.57 -10.36
N PRO A 137 -17.15 -6.41 -10.55
CA PRO A 137 -17.82 -5.12 -10.40
C PRO A 137 -17.65 -4.52 -9.00
N SER A 138 -17.78 -5.33 -7.94
CA SER A 138 -17.62 -4.91 -6.55
C SER A 138 -16.17 -4.60 -6.14
N MET A 139 -15.18 -4.95 -6.97
CA MET A 139 -13.77 -4.60 -6.75
C MET A 139 -13.38 -3.24 -7.35
N ARG A 140 -14.17 -2.73 -8.30
CA ARG A 140 -14.05 -1.37 -8.81
C ARG A 140 -14.86 -0.46 -7.87
N ILE A 141 -14.16 0.33 -7.06
CA ILE A 141 -14.77 1.35 -6.20
C ILE A 141 -15.25 2.50 -7.08
#